data_AF-F9PD42-F1
#
_entry.id   AF-F9PD42-F1
#
_cell.length_a   1.000
_cell.length_b   1.000
_cell.length_c   1.000
_cell.angle_alpha   90.00
_cell.angle_beta   90.00
_cell.angle_gamma   90.00
#
_symmetry.space_group_name_H-M   'P 1'
#
loop_
_entity.id
_entity.type
_entity.pdbx_description
1 polymer ?
#
loop_
_entity_poly.entity_id
_entity_poly.type
_entity_poly.pdbx_seq_one_letter_code
_entity_poly.pdbx_strand_id
1 'polypeptide(L)' 'MVYYENKIANYIKNTNHHVRYRVTPIFRNVELVARGVRMEAQSIEDDEISFDVYIFNIQPGYKINYLTGSSQKN' A
#
# COMPACT_ATOMS: atom_id res chain seq x y z
N MET A 1 2.26 -4.65 0.37
CA MET A 1 0.87 -4.30 0.01
C MET A 1 -0.06 -5.43 0.41
N VAL A 2 0.05 -6.60 -0.25
CA VAL A 2 -0.78 -7.80 0.00
C VAL A 2 -0.95 -8.19 1.47
N TYR A 3 0.11 -8.10 2.28
CA TYR A 3 0.02 -8.37 3.72
C TYR A 3 -1.06 -7.53 4.43
N TYR A 4 -1.08 -6.22 4.19
CA TYR A 4 -2.02 -5.29 4.82
C TYR A 4 -3.44 -5.44 4.27
N GLU A 5 -3.57 -5.67 2.96
CA GLU A 5 -4.86 -5.93 2.31
C GLU A 5 -5.51 -7.21 2.86
N ASN A 6 -4.72 -8.28 3.01
CA ASN A 6 -5.20 -9.52 3.61
C ASN A 6 -5.60 -9.33 5.08
N LYS A 7 -4.86 -8.50 5.84
CA LYS A 7 -5.23 -8.19 7.23
C LYS A 7 -6.62 -7.54 7.30
N ILE A 8 -6.88 -6.53 6.46
CA ILE A 8 -8.19 -5.85 6.37
C ILE A 8 -9.26 -6.83 5.87
N ALA A 9 -9.01 -7.57 4.80
CA ALA A 9 -9.98 -8.48 4.20
C ALA A 9 -10.38 -9.59 5.17
N ASN A 10 -9.43 -10.16 5.92
CA ASN A 10 -9.72 -11.17 6.93
C ASN A 10 -10.53 -10.59 8.08
N TYR A 11 -10.19 -9.38 8.55
CA TYR A 11 -10.96 -8.69 9.59
C TYR A 11 -12.42 -8.50 9.15
N ILE A 12 -12.66 -7.91 7.97
CA ILE A 12 -14.02 -7.69 7.45
C ILE A 12 -14.79 -9.01 7.32
N LYS A 13 -14.16 -10.07 6.79
CA LYS A 13 -14.81 -11.38 6.61
C LYS A 13 -15.20 -12.05 7.93
N ASN A 14 -14.37 -11.92 8.95
CA ASN A 14 -14.56 -12.64 10.22
C ASN A 14 -15.52 -11.91 11.17
N THR A 15 -15.56 -10.58 11.10
CA THR A 15 -16.30 -9.74 12.06
C THR A 15 -17.55 -9.11 11.45
N ASN A 16 -17.61 -8.99 10.12
CA ASN A 16 -18.59 -8.17 9.42
C ASN A 16 -18.56 -6.67 9.83
N HIS A 17 -17.44 -6.22 10.41
CA HIS A 17 -17.18 -4.82 10.77
C HIS A 17 -16.70 -4.00 9.56
N HIS A 18 -16.63 -2.68 9.75
CA HIS A 18 -16.21 -1.74 8.73
C HIS A 18 -14.79 -1.21 8.99
N VAL A 19 -14.11 -0.83 7.91
CA VAL A 19 -12.78 -0.22 7.96
C VAL A 19 -12.77 1.06 7.13
N ARG A 20 -12.42 2.18 7.75
CA ARG A 20 -12.04 3.40 7.03
C ARG A 20 -10.67 3.18 6.41
N TYR A 21 -10.58 3.30 5.09
CA TYR A 21 -9.39 2.94 4.35
C TYR A 21 -9.01 4.02 3.33
N ARG A 22 -7.72 4.35 3.25
CA ARG A 22 -7.16 5.28 2.26
C ARG A 22 -5.82 4.76 1.76
N VAL A 23 -5.62 4.84 0.45
CA VAL A 23 -4.33 4.53 -0.21
C VAL A 23 -3.93 5.73 -1.05
N THR A 24 -2.72 6.25 -0.82
CA THR A 24 -2.17 7.40 -1.55
C THR A 24 -0.87 7.01 -2.24
N PRO A 25 -0.83 6.93 -3.58
CA PRO A 25 0.41 6.74 -4.31
C PRO A 25 1.30 7.98 -4.18
N ILE A 26 2.59 7.77 -3.91
CA ILE A 26 3.56 8.84 -3.72
C ILE A 26 4.47 8.94 -4.94
N PHE A 27 4.34 10.04 -5.69
CA PHE A 27 5.18 10.36 -6.85
C PHE A 27 6.20 11.43 -6.46
N ARG A 28 7.35 11.47 -7.15
CA ARG A 28 8.26 12.62 -7.07
C ARG A 28 8.22 13.39 -8.38
N ASN A 29 7.99 14.70 -8.31
CA ASN A 29 7.96 15.60 -9.45
C ASN A 29 6.99 15.10 -10.55
N VAL A 30 7.52 14.78 -11.73
CA VAL A 30 6.79 14.39 -12.95
C VAL A 30 6.90 12.89 -13.25
N GLU A 31 7.22 12.07 -12.24
CA GLU A 31 7.32 10.63 -12.40
C GLU A 31 5.98 9.99 -12.80
N LEU A 32 6.02 9.05 -13.75
CA LEU A 32 4.84 8.30 -14.19
C LEU A 32 4.55 7.10 -13.29
N VAL A 33 5.51 6.69 -12.45
CA VAL A 33 5.37 5.56 -11.52
C VAL A 33 5.60 6.01 -10.09
N ALA A 34 4.73 5.60 -9.18
CA ALA A 34 4.85 5.92 -7.77
C ALA A 34 6.09 5.25 -7.15
N ARG A 35 6.77 5.96 -6.26
CA ARG A 35 7.88 5.44 -5.43
C ARG A 35 7.42 4.43 -4.38
N GLY A 36 6.12 4.44 -4.10
CA GLY A 36 5.48 3.62 -3.10
C GLY A 36 4.07 4.14 -2.86
N VAL A 37 3.39 3.52 -1.90
CA VAL A 37 2.07 3.95 -1.45
C VAL A 37 2.09 4.20 0.05
N ARG A 38 1.45 5.27 0.50
CA ARG A 38 1.01 5.40 1.89
C ARG A 38 -0.33 4.69 2.02
N MET A 39 -0.46 3.82 2.99
CA MET A 39 -1.66 3.03 3.24
C MET A 39 -2.11 3.26 4.68
N GLU A 40 -3.35 3.71 4.83
CA GLU A 40 -3.95 4.10 6.10
C GLU A 40 -5.24 3.29 6.30
N ALA A 41 -5.39 2.66 7.46
CA ALA A 41 -6.58 1.89 7.79
C ALA A 41 -6.93 2.04 9.28
N GLN A 42 -8.23 2.16 9.56
CA GLN A 42 -8.78 2.17 10.91
C GLN A 42 -10.13 1.44 10.93
N SER A 43 -10.33 0.47 11.83
CA SER A 43 -11.64 -0.13 12.11
C SER A 43 -12.59 0.87 12.74
N ILE A 44 -13.91 0.71 12.51
CA ILE A 44 -14.92 1.65 13.03
C ILE A 44 -15.49 1.19 14.37
N GLU A 45 -15.75 -0.10 14.50
CA GLU A 45 -16.42 -0.71 15.64
C GLU A 45 -15.46 -0.99 16.81
N ASP A 46 -14.17 -1.16 16.52
CA ASP A 46 -13.11 -1.49 17.48
C ASP A 46 -11.73 -0.95 17.01
N ASP A 47 -10.67 -1.31 17.73
CA ASP A 47 -9.29 -0.88 17.47
C ASP A 47 -8.38 -2.01 16.92
N GLU A 48 -8.92 -3.11 16.39
CA GLU A 48 -8.10 -4.23 15.87
C GLU A 48 -7.31 -3.87 14.60
N ILE A 49 -7.88 -2.99 13.77
CA ILE A 49 -7.22 -2.43 12.60
C ILE A 49 -6.86 -0.98 12.89
N SER A 50 -5.57 -0.70 13.04
CA SER A 50 -5.05 0.68 13.09
C SER A 50 -3.63 0.70 12.55
N PHE A 51 -3.42 1.34 11.41
CA PHE A 51 -2.09 1.55 10.86
C PHE A 51 -2.02 2.71 9.85
N ASP A 52 -0.83 3.30 9.76
CA ASP A 52 -0.39 4.24 8.73
C ASP A 52 1.03 3.85 8.30
N VAL A 53 1.16 3.32 7.09
CA VAL A 53 2.41 2.69 6.62
C VAL A 53 2.79 3.14 5.23
N TYR A 54 4.09 3.21 4.98
CA TYR A 54 4.64 3.42 3.64
C TYR A 54 5.19 2.12 3.07
N ILE A 55 4.69 1.74 1.90
CA ILE A 55 5.08 0.52 1.19
C ILE A 55 5.87 0.91 -0.05
N PHE A 56 7.16 0.58 -0.06
CA PHE A 56 8.06 0.87 -1.18
C PHE A 56 7.64 0.11 -2.45
N ASN A 57 7.66 0.79 -3.59
CA ASN A 57 7.47 0.17 -4.90
C ASN A 57 8.82 -0.35 -5.44
N ILE A 58 9.39 -1.34 -4.77
CA ILE A 58 10.68 -1.94 -5.12
C ILE A 58 10.55 -3.45 -5.28
N GLN A 59 11.50 -4.04 -6.01
CA GLN A 59 11.64 -5.49 -6.11
C GLN A 59 13.13 -5.85 -6.06
N PRO A 60 13.55 -6.76 -5.16
CA PRO A 60 14.92 -7.24 -5.13
C PRO A 60 15.39 -7.76 -6.49
N GLY A 61 16.60 -7.37 -6.90
CA GLY A 61 17.17 -7.76 -8.18
C GLY A 61 16.66 -6.95 -9.38
N TYR A 62 15.83 -5.94 -9.18
CA TYR A 62 15.36 -5.06 -10.24
C TYR A 62 15.55 -3.58 -9.89
N LYS A 63 15.85 -2.77 -10.90
CA LYS A 63 15.84 -1.31 -10.84
C LYS A 63 14.72 -0.77 -11.72
N ILE A 64 13.85 0.03 -11.12
CA ILE A 64 12.73 0.70 -11.79
C ILE A 64 13.15 2.13 -12.14
N ASN A 65 12.93 2.54 -13.39
CA ASN A 65 12.93 3.92 -13.81
C ASN A 65 11.55 4.53 -13.55
N TYR A 66 11.41 5.30 -12.49
CA TYR A 66 10.11 5.85 -12.08
C TYR A 66 9.61 6.97 -12.99
N LEU A 67 10.50 7.57 -13.80
CA LEU A 67 10.12 8.59 -14.76
C LEU A 67 9.34 7.98 -15.95
N THR A 68 9.74 6.79 -16.40
CA THR A 68 9.20 6.18 -17.63
C THR A 68 8.45 4.86 -17.40
N GLY A 69 8.64 4.24 -16.23
CA GLY A 69 8.11 2.93 -15.88
C GLY A 69 8.89 1.73 -16.41
N SER A 70 10.01 1.94 -17.13
CA SER A 70 10.86 0.83 -17.56
C SER A 70 11.61 0.20 -16.36
N SER A 71 11.92 -1.10 -16.46
CA SER A 71 12.66 -1.83 -15.42
C SER A 71 13.80 -2.64 -16.00
N GLN A 72 14.89 -2.77 -15.25
CA GLN A 72 16.05 -3.59 -15.62
C GLN A 72 16.38 -4.55 -14.48
N LYS A 73 16.71 -5.80 -14.81
CA LYS A 73 17.28 -6.75 -13.85
C LYS A 73 18.73 -6.36 -13.56
N ASN A 74 19.09 -6.29 -12.28
CA ASN A 74 20.46 -6.04 -11.84
C ASN A 74 21.39 -7.20 -12.20
#